data_AF-A0A1B6JAS1-F1
#
_entry.id   AF-A0A1B6JAS1-F1
#
_cell.length_a   1.000
_cell.length_b   1.000
_cell.length_c   1.000
_cell.angle_alpha   90.00
_cell.angle_beta   90.00
_cell.angle_gamma   90.00
#
_symmetry.space_group_name_H-M   'P 1'
#
loop_
_entity.id
_entity.type
_entity.pdbx_description
1 polymer ?
#
loop_
_entity_poly.entity_id
_entity_poly.type
_entity_poly.pdbx_seq_one_letter_code
_entity_poly.pdbx_strand_id
1 'polypeptide(L)'
;IRPDVDKANASRVRDIIKRHQGTVTENETEATHIIYPVCDPLDEEYARPSLKRDRMVLMHWYYFPDSHDSWISADLPLDPPDSPQPHTTPWRVSASWALDLDQYNEWMNEEDYEMDESGRKKVHKLRLSVEDLMSQGDPDKSKKKQKRKRSPSPPPLKGKRKSGRSPAVGTKKSKSDDADDEGDDLTKDMAEPVP
;
A
#
# COMPACT_ATOMS: atom_id res chain seq x y z
N ILE A 1 -17.03 21.76 11.21
CA ILE A 1 -17.46 20.38 11.54
C ILE A 1 -18.80 20.16 10.87
N ARG A 2 -18.93 19.12 10.04
CA ARG A 2 -20.14 18.89 9.26
C ARG A 2 -21.34 18.51 10.16
N PRO A 3 -22.58 18.85 9.77
CA PRO A 3 -23.77 18.60 10.61
C PRO A 3 -24.12 17.12 10.84
N ASP A 4 -23.65 16.23 9.97
CA ASP A 4 -23.84 14.78 10.00
C ASP A 4 -22.84 14.05 10.91
N VAL A 5 -21.85 14.76 11.47
CA VAL A 5 -21.04 14.25 12.59
C VAL A 5 -21.93 14.15 13.82
N ASP A 6 -21.96 13.00 14.48
CA ASP A 6 -22.77 12.82 15.67
C ASP A 6 -22.38 13.82 16.78
N LYS A 7 -23.34 14.16 17.62
CA LYS A 7 -23.18 15.24 18.61
C LYS A 7 -22.05 14.97 19.61
N ALA A 8 -21.81 13.71 19.96
CA ALA A 8 -20.78 13.34 20.93
C ALA A 8 -19.39 13.57 20.34
N ASN A 9 -19.13 13.04 19.14
CA ASN A 9 -17.89 13.27 18.42
C ASN A 9 -17.69 14.75 18.07
N ALA A 10 -18.73 15.45 17.61
CA ALA A 10 -18.64 16.87 17.31
C ALA A 10 -18.24 17.72 18.54
N SER A 11 -18.76 17.40 19.73
CA SER A 11 -18.35 18.06 20.98
C SER A 11 -16.90 17.74 21.31
N ARG A 12 -16.54 16.45 21.29
CA ARG A 12 -15.19 15.98 21.62
C ARG A 12 -14.13 16.59 20.71
N VAL A 13 -14.37 16.61 19.40
CA VAL A 13 -13.49 17.24 18.42
C VAL A 13 -13.29 18.73 18.72
N ARG A 14 -14.35 19.48 19.03
CA ARG A 14 -14.22 20.91 19.40
C ARG A 14 -13.32 21.11 20.61
N ASP A 15 -13.47 20.26 21.62
CA ASP A 15 -12.71 20.37 22.87
C ASP A 15 -11.24 20.00 22.66
N ILE A 16 -10.96 18.95 21.87
CA ILE A 16 -9.60 18.56 21.49
C ILE A 16 -8.94 19.71 20.72
N ILE A 17 -9.54 20.18 19.62
CA ILE A 17 -8.94 21.22 18.78
C ILE A 17 -8.59 22.47 19.61
N LYS A 18 -9.47 22.91 20.51
CA LYS A 18 -9.19 24.05 21.39
C LYS A 18 -8.05 23.79 22.37
N ARG A 19 -7.98 22.61 23.00
CA ARG A 19 -6.87 22.24 23.90
C ARG A 19 -5.52 22.24 23.18
N HIS A 20 -5.52 21.84 21.91
CA HIS A 20 -4.32 21.82 21.07
C HIS A 20 -4.10 23.15 20.33
N GLN A 21 -4.66 24.26 20.85
CA GLN A 21 -4.45 25.63 20.37
C GLN A 21 -4.97 25.89 18.95
N GLY A 22 -5.85 25.03 18.43
CA GLY A 22 -6.59 25.26 17.21
C GLY A 22 -7.84 26.11 17.43
N THR A 23 -8.33 26.73 16.34
CA THR A 23 -9.54 27.55 16.33
C THR A 23 -10.69 26.85 15.62
N VAL A 24 -11.90 26.98 16.16
CA VAL A 24 -13.12 26.46 15.53
C VAL A 24 -13.90 27.63 14.95
N THR A 25 -14.25 27.55 13.67
CA THR A 25 -15.10 28.51 12.97
C THR A 25 -16.33 27.80 12.37
N GLU A 26 -17.42 28.55 12.23
CA GLU A 26 -18.61 28.14 11.49
C GLU A 26 -18.56 28.60 10.03
N ASN A 27 -17.63 29.52 9.68
CA ASN A 27 -17.43 29.97 8.30
C ASN A 27 -16.52 28.99 7.55
N GLU A 28 -17.10 28.20 6.65
CA GLU A 28 -16.38 27.21 5.85
C GLU A 28 -15.27 27.83 4.98
N THR A 29 -15.41 29.09 4.55
CA THR A 29 -14.40 29.77 3.72
C THR A 29 -13.14 30.18 4.49
N GLU A 30 -13.23 30.28 5.82
CA GLU A 30 -12.10 30.57 6.71
C GLU A 30 -11.47 29.29 7.27
N ALA A 31 -12.13 28.14 7.08
CA ALA A 31 -11.69 26.88 7.65
C ALA A 31 -10.49 26.32 6.90
N THR A 32 -9.46 25.90 7.64
CA THR A 32 -8.36 25.09 7.10
C THR A 32 -8.74 23.61 7.03
N HIS A 33 -9.63 23.16 7.92
CA HIS A 33 -10.07 21.78 8.05
C HIS A 33 -11.60 21.71 8.19
N ILE A 34 -12.21 20.81 7.42
CA ILE A 34 -13.63 20.48 7.44
C ILE A 34 -13.74 19.04 7.95
N ILE A 35 -14.30 18.90 9.15
CA ILE A 35 -14.43 17.59 9.82
C ILE A 35 -15.69 16.86 9.36
N TYR A 36 -15.52 15.66 8.82
CA TYR A 36 -16.54 14.69 8.43
C TYR A 36 -16.76 13.62 9.51
N PRO A 37 -17.81 12.79 9.40
CA PRO A 37 -18.02 11.68 10.32
C PRO A 37 -16.82 10.72 10.39
N VAL A 38 -16.74 9.96 11.49
CA VAL A 38 -15.76 8.87 11.64
C VAL A 38 -15.93 7.88 10.49
N CYS A 39 -14.81 7.38 9.99
CA CYS A 39 -14.74 6.36 8.95
C CYS A 39 -13.76 5.28 9.38
N ASP A 40 -14.09 4.03 9.09
CA ASP A 40 -13.24 2.88 9.41
C ASP A 40 -11.96 2.90 8.54
N PRO A 41 -10.80 2.51 9.10
CA PRO A 41 -9.59 2.25 8.32
C PRO A 41 -9.82 1.21 7.22
N LEU A 42 -9.13 1.36 6.09
CA LEU A 42 -9.11 0.34 5.05
C LEU A 42 -7.92 -0.61 5.26
N ASP A 43 -8.10 -1.90 5.00
CA ASP A 43 -7.05 -2.93 5.12
C ASP A 43 -5.82 -2.65 4.24
N GLU A 44 -6.01 -1.89 3.15
CA GLU A 44 -4.94 -1.50 2.22
C GLU A 44 -4.10 -0.30 2.73
N GLU A 45 -4.51 0.36 3.80
CA GLU A 45 -3.87 1.54 4.38
C GLU A 45 -2.96 1.15 5.55
N TYR A 46 -1.89 0.42 5.24
CA TYR A 46 -0.92 0.01 6.25
C TYR A 46 0.24 1.00 6.35
N ALA A 47 0.85 1.33 5.21
CA ALA A 47 1.95 2.30 5.16
C ALA A 47 2.00 3.02 3.81
N ARG A 48 2.76 4.12 3.71
CA ARG A 48 3.11 4.76 2.44
C ARG A 48 4.50 5.38 2.47
N PRO A 49 5.26 5.29 1.36
CA PRO A 49 6.55 5.96 1.28
C PRO A 49 6.33 7.48 1.24
N SER A 50 7.07 8.21 2.08
CA SER A 50 7.00 9.67 2.20
C SER A 50 8.19 10.36 1.54
N LEU A 51 9.40 9.81 1.72
CA LEU A 51 10.63 10.37 1.16
C LEU A 51 11.61 9.26 0.77
N LYS A 52 12.38 9.46 -0.30
CA LYS A 52 13.47 8.55 -0.69
C LYS A 52 14.83 9.24 -0.62
N ARG A 53 15.82 8.54 -0.07
CA ARG A 53 17.23 8.95 -0.04
C ARG A 53 18.10 7.73 -0.32
N ASP A 54 18.77 7.74 -1.46
CA ASP A 54 19.56 6.62 -1.97
C ASP A 54 18.75 5.30 -2.02
N ARG A 55 19.11 4.33 -1.17
CA ARG A 55 18.43 3.02 -1.04
C ARG A 55 17.48 2.96 0.16
N MET A 56 17.34 4.06 0.90
CA MET A 56 16.48 4.14 2.07
C MET A 56 15.24 4.95 1.72
N VAL A 57 14.10 4.51 2.26
CA VAL A 57 12.81 5.15 2.13
C VAL A 57 12.30 5.45 3.53
N LEU A 58 11.88 6.69 3.76
CA LEU A 58 11.13 7.06 4.95
C LEU A 58 9.69 6.57 4.75
N MET A 59 9.30 5.60 5.56
CA MET A 59 7.96 5.03 5.56
C MET A 59 7.09 5.74 6.58
N HIS A 60 5.94 6.21 6.14
CA HIS A 60 4.87 6.71 6.99
C HIS A 60 3.89 5.58 7.29
N TRP A 61 3.53 5.43 8.56
CA TRP A 61 2.60 4.39 9.04
C TRP A 61 1.23 5.02 9.25
N TYR A 62 0.23 4.50 8.54
CA TYR A 62 -1.11 5.09 8.56
C TYR A 62 -1.66 5.20 9.97
N TYR A 63 -2.29 6.34 10.28
CA TYR A 63 -2.91 6.66 11.59
C TYR A 63 -1.92 6.78 12.75
N PHE A 64 -0.63 6.81 12.47
CA PHE A 64 0.39 7.24 13.41
C PHE A 64 0.88 8.62 12.99
N PRO A 65 1.29 9.45 13.96
CA PRO A 65 1.89 10.73 13.61
C PRO A 65 3.29 10.52 12.99
N ASP A 66 3.78 11.54 12.28
CA ASP A 66 5.05 11.51 11.57
C ASP A 66 6.26 11.16 12.47
N SER A 67 6.16 11.37 13.79
CA SER A 67 7.17 10.92 14.76
C SER A 67 7.40 9.41 14.79
N HIS A 68 6.48 8.60 14.26
CA HIS A 68 6.60 7.14 14.15
C HIS A 68 7.20 6.68 12.82
N ASP A 69 7.41 7.59 11.88
CA ASP A 69 7.98 7.27 10.58
C ASP A 69 9.36 6.65 10.74
N SER A 70 9.67 5.68 9.88
CA SER A 70 10.93 4.95 9.98
C SER A 70 11.60 4.75 8.62
N TRP A 71 12.93 4.81 8.62
CA TRP A 71 13.73 4.55 7.44
C TRP A 71 13.86 3.04 7.23
N ILE A 72 13.39 2.56 6.08
CA ILE A 72 13.50 1.17 5.67
C ILE A 72 14.26 1.05 4.35
N SER A 73 14.90 -0.10 4.12
CA SER A 73 15.44 -0.45 2.82
C SER A 73 14.36 -1.19 2.03
N ALA A 74 13.79 -0.53 1.02
CA ALA A 74 12.71 -1.06 0.21
C ALA A 74 12.91 -0.71 -1.26
N ASP A 75 12.60 -1.64 -2.16
CA ASP A 75 12.56 -1.40 -3.61
C ASP A 75 11.11 -1.14 -4.04
N LEU A 76 10.75 0.13 -4.15
CA LEU A 76 9.37 0.54 -4.38
C LEU A 76 8.97 0.43 -5.86
N PRO A 77 7.71 0.07 -6.16
CA PRO A 77 7.20 0.11 -7.53
C PRO A 77 7.08 1.54 -8.08
N LEU A 78 6.90 2.53 -7.19
CA LEU A 78 6.82 3.94 -7.50
C LEU A 78 7.50 4.74 -6.40
N ASP A 79 8.40 5.64 -6.79
CA ASP A 79 9.10 6.51 -5.85
C ASP A 79 8.17 7.61 -5.32
N PRO A 80 8.29 7.97 -4.01
CA PRO A 80 7.58 9.12 -3.48
C PRO A 80 8.09 10.42 -4.11
N PRO A 81 7.28 11.48 -4.14
CA PRO A 81 7.74 12.78 -4.63
C PRO A 81 8.85 13.35 -3.72
N ASP A 82 9.76 14.13 -4.30
CA ASP A 82 10.88 14.75 -3.56
C ASP A 82 10.40 15.77 -2.50
N SER A 83 9.19 16.30 -2.67
CA SER A 83 8.53 17.20 -1.74
C SER A 83 7.01 16.97 -1.76
N PRO A 84 6.30 17.21 -0.64
CA PRO A 84 4.84 17.20 -0.62
C PRO A 84 4.27 18.18 -1.65
N GLN A 85 3.16 17.83 -2.30
CA GLN A 85 2.47 18.80 -3.14
C GLN A 85 1.79 19.85 -2.27
N PRO A 86 1.86 21.15 -2.64
CA PRO A 86 1.15 22.17 -1.89
C PRO A 86 -0.35 21.93 -1.97
N HIS A 87 -1.00 21.82 -0.82
CA HIS A 87 -2.46 21.73 -0.74
C HIS A 87 -3.07 23.13 -0.78
N THR A 88 -4.02 23.36 -1.70
CA THR A 88 -4.58 24.70 -1.97
C THR A 88 -6.02 24.88 -1.48
N THR A 89 -6.66 23.80 -1.04
CA THR A 89 -8.04 23.81 -0.55
C THR A 89 -8.09 23.55 0.95
N PRO A 90 -9.23 23.74 1.64
CA PRO A 90 -9.40 23.21 2.98
C PRO A 90 -9.29 21.69 2.98
N TRP A 91 -8.61 21.13 3.96
CA TRP A 91 -8.56 19.70 4.18
C TRP A 91 -9.94 19.20 4.60
N ARG A 92 -10.40 18.12 3.97
CA ARG A 92 -11.63 17.44 4.37
C ARG A 92 -11.19 16.15 5.03
N VAL A 93 -11.38 16.03 6.33
CA VAL A 93 -10.84 14.90 7.11
C VAL A 93 -11.93 14.26 7.96
N SER A 94 -11.85 12.94 8.17
CA SER A 94 -12.66 12.23 9.16
C SER A 94 -12.43 12.80 10.56
N ALA A 95 -13.45 12.73 11.43
CA ALA A 95 -13.34 13.09 12.84
C ALA A 95 -12.24 12.32 13.57
N SER A 96 -11.88 11.12 13.11
CA SER A 96 -10.76 10.34 13.65
C SER A 96 -9.44 11.11 13.66
N TRP A 97 -9.21 12.03 12.70
CA TRP A 97 -8.00 12.87 12.66
C TRP A 97 -7.80 13.65 13.97
N ALA A 98 -8.87 14.25 14.49
CA ALA A 98 -8.81 14.97 15.75
C ALA A 98 -8.85 14.03 16.97
N LEU A 99 -9.51 12.88 16.88
CA LEU A 99 -9.53 11.90 17.98
C LEU A 99 -8.14 11.30 18.21
N ASP A 100 -7.43 10.99 17.13
CA ASP A 100 -6.09 10.41 17.19
C ASP A 100 -5.06 11.48 17.60
N LEU A 101 -5.24 12.75 17.20
CA LEU A 101 -4.49 13.88 17.75
C LEU A 101 -4.51 13.92 19.29
N ASP A 102 -5.67 13.68 19.91
CA ASP A 102 -5.81 13.64 21.37
C ASP A 102 -5.06 12.46 21.98
N GLN A 103 -5.06 11.31 21.29
CA GLN A 103 -4.40 10.09 21.75
C GLN A 103 -2.88 10.20 21.69
N TYR A 104 -2.34 10.70 20.57
CA TYR A 104 -0.90 10.80 20.35
C TYR A 104 -0.32 12.11 20.87
N ASN A 105 -1.16 13.10 21.16
CA ASN A 105 -0.77 14.47 21.51
C ASN A 105 0.16 15.09 20.44
N GLU A 106 -0.12 14.79 19.18
CA GLU A 106 0.61 15.26 18.00
C GLU A 106 -0.37 15.48 16.84
N TRP A 107 -0.13 16.49 16.00
CA TRP A 107 -0.98 16.72 14.83
C TRP A 107 -0.82 15.58 13.83
N MET A 108 -1.94 14.99 13.45
CA MET A 108 -1.98 13.84 12.56
C MET A 108 -1.85 14.27 11.09
N ASN A 109 -1.37 13.38 10.24
CA ASN A 109 -1.22 13.62 8.81
C ASN A 109 -2.60 13.67 8.13
N GLU A 110 -2.95 14.78 7.48
CA GLU A 110 -4.31 14.97 6.93
C GLU A 110 -4.67 13.98 5.83
N GLU A 111 -3.69 13.55 5.03
CA GLU A 111 -3.89 12.62 3.90
C GLU A 111 -4.36 11.23 4.34
N ASP A 112 -4.10 10.84 5.60
CA ASP A 112 -4.52 9.55 6.16
C ASP A 112 -6.03 9.50 6.46
N TYR A 113 -6.64 10.67 6.63
CA TYR A 113 -8.04 10.83 7.01
C TYR A 113 -8.84 11.53 5.93
N GLU A 114 -8.27 11.75 4.75
CA GLU A 114 -8.84 12.61 3.73
C GLU A 114 -10.17 12.04 3.20
N MET A 115 -11.17 12.91 3.06
CA MET A 115 -12.51 12.62 2.58
C MET A 115 -12.78 13.41 1.30
N ASP A 116 -13.55 12.83 0.39
CA ASP A 116 -14.11 13.57 -0.74
C ASP A 116 -15.32 14.42 -0.31
N GLU A 117 -15.81 15.25 -1.23
CA GLU A 117 -16.96 16.14 -0.94
C GLU A 117 -18.23 15.35 -0.60
N SER A 118 -18.33 14.10 -1.08
CA SER A 118 -19.44 13.19 -0.78
C SER A 118 -19.28 12.45 0.56
N GLY A 119 -18.21 12.71 1.31
CA GLY A 119 -17.95 12.05 2.60
C GLY A 119 -17.46 10.61 2.45
N ARG A 120 -16.82 10.26 1.33
CA ARG A 120 -16.13 8.97 1.17
C ARG A 120 -14.65 9.14 1.38
N LYS A 121 -14.02 8.17 2.01
CA LYS A 121 -12.58 8.17 2.24
C LYS A 121 -11.81 8.14 0.92
N LYS A 122 -10.84 9.05 0.79
CA LYS A 122 -9.91 9.06 -0.33
C LYS A 122 -8.75 8.14 -0.01
N VAL A 123 -8.30 7.45 -1.05
CA VAL A 123 -7.27 6.44 -0.91
C VAL A 123 -6.01 6.92 -1.60
N HIS A 124 -4.90 6.97 -0.84
CA HIS A 124 -3.64 7.48 -1.35
C HIS A 124 -3.07 6.57 -2.46
N LYS A 125 -2.38 7.17 -3.43
CA LYS A 125 -1.84 6.46 -4.62
C LYS A 125 -0.65 5.57 -4.29
N LEU A 126 0.10 5.92 -3.24
CA LEU A 126 1.30 5.20 -2.78
C LEU A 126 1.03 4.30 -1.59
N ARG A 127 -0.23 4.08 -1.20
CA ARG A 127 -0.54 3.16 -0.09
C ARG A 127 0.03 1.78 -0.38
N LEU A 128 0.49 1.12 0.66
CA LEU A 128 0.95 -0.25 0.67
C LEU A 128 0.16 -0.99 1.73
N SER A 129 -0.33 -2.17 1.37
CA SER A 129 -0.88 -3.13 2.33
C SER A 129 0.23 -3.89 3.05
N VAL A 130 -0.13 -4.66 4.08
CA VAL A 130 0.80 -5.59 4.74
C VAL A 130 1.42 -6.56 3.72
N GLU A 131 0.61 -7.10 2.80
CA GLU A 131 1.09 -8.05 1.78
C GLU A 131 2.10 -7.40 0.84
N ASP A 132 1.89 -6.14 0.45
CA ASP A 132 2.83 -5.43 -0.42
C ASP A 132 4.21 -5.33 0.24
N LEU A 133 4.26 -4.96 1.53
CA LEU A 133 5.51 -4.81 2.27
C LEU A 133 6.21 -6.16 2.51
N MET A 134 5.46 -7.20 2.84
CA MET A 134 6.00 -8.55 3.06
C MET A 134 6.54 -9.16 1.75
N SER A 135 5.94 -8.84 0.61
CA SER A 135 6.37 -9.34 -0.70
C SER A 135 7.70 -8.76 -1.18
N GLN A 136 8.13 -7.61 -0.64
CA GLN A 136 9.40 -6.96 -1.01
C GLN A 136 10.63 -7.61 -0.39
N GLY A 137 10.46 -8.38 0.69
CA GLY A 137 11.56 -9.10 1.37
C GLY A 137 11.96 -10.42 0.72
N ASP A 138 11.17 -10.93 -0.24
CA ASP A 138 11.40 -12.23 -0.88
C ASP A 138 11.98 -12.05 -2.30
N PRO A 139 13.31 -12.15 -2.48
CA PRO A 139 13.94 -11.97 -3.77
C PRO A 139 13.53 -13.03 -4.81
N ASP A 140 12.90 -14.13 -4.38
CA ASP A 140 12.55 -15.25 -5.27
C ASP A 140 11.17 -15.10 -5.94
N LYS A 141 10.24 -14.32 -5.34
CA LYS A 141 8.91 -14.04 -5.93
C LYS A 141 8.93 -12.90 -6.95
N SER A 142 9.86 -11.95 -6.85
CA SER A 142 9.98 -10.79 -7.77
C SER A 142 10.23 -11.18 -9.23
N LYS A 143 10.76 -12.39 -9.50
CA LYS A 143 11.06 -12.87 -10.86
C LYS A 143 9.83 -13.34 -11.67
N LYS A 144 8.64 -13.46 -11.06
CA LYS A 144 7.46 -14.03 -11.77
C LYS A 144 6.53 -13.02 -12.45
N LYS A 145 6.75 -11.70 -12.32
CA LYS A 145 5.83 -10.68 -12.90
C LYS A 145 6.39 -9.76 -13.97
N GLN A 146 7.54 -10.07 -14.58
CA GLN A 146 7.88 -9.50 -15.90
C GLN A 146 7.66 -10.52 -17.01
N LYS A 147 6.40 -10.65 -17.46
CA LYS A 147 6.14 -11.11 -18.84
C LYS A 147 6.73 -10.06 -19.77
N ARG A 148 8.01 -10.24 -20.13
CA ARG A 148 8.69 -9.54 -21.22
C ARG A 148 7.73 -9.53 -22.41
N LYS A 149 7.27 -8.33 -22.82
CA LYS A 149 6.63 -8.16 -24.13
C LYS A 149 7.63 -8.70 -25.15
N ARG A 150 7.27 -9.83 -25.76
CA ARG A 150 8.01 -10.46 -26.87
C ARG A 150 8.44 -9.35 -27.82
N SER A 151 9.73 -9.12 -27.92
CA SER A 151 10.32 -8.44 -29.06
C SER A 151 9.81 -9.13 -30.33
N PRO A 152 9.29 -8.40 -31.33
CA PRO A 152 8.88 -9.03 -32.57
C PRO A 152 10.14 -9.50 -33.27
N SER A 153 10.34 -10.83 -33.32
CA SER A 153 11.41 -11.42 -34.12
C SER A 153 11.29 -10.95 -35.57
N PRO A 154 12.39 -10.55 -36.23
CA PRO A 154 12.34 -10.13 -37.62
C PRO A 154 11.89 -11.29 -38.54
N PRO A 155 11.10 -11.03 -39.59
CA PRO A 155 10.59 -12.08 -40.46
C PRO A 155 11.72 -12.72 -41.29
N PRO A 156 11.71 -14.05 -41.50
CA PRO A 156 12.73 -14.71 -42.29
C PRO A 156 12.58 -14.36 -43.79
N LEU A 157 13.68 -13.90 -44.40
CA LEU A 157 13.77 -13.61 -45.83
C LEU A 157 13.64 -14.91 -46.65
N LYS A 158 12.79 -14.86 -47.69
CA LYS A 158 12.58 -15.95 -48.65
C LYS A 158 13.75 -16.05 -49.64
N GLY A 159 14.28 -17.27 -49.83
CA GLY A 159 15.09 -17.69 -50.98
C GLY A 159 16.11 -18.77 -50.57
N LYS A 160 16.41 -19.86 -51.29
CA LYS A 160 16.01 -20.37 -52.62
C LYS A 160 16.54 -21.83 -52.71
N ARG A 161 15.61 -22.79 -52.80
CA ARG A 161 15.65 -24.18 -53.36
C ARG A 161 17.01 -24.87 -53.66
N LYS A 162 17.19 -26.12 -53.16
CA LYS A 162 17.40 -27.41 -53.90
C LYS A 162 17.70 -28.54 -52.88
N SER A 163 16.86 -29.57 -52.73
CA SER A 163 16.82 -30.86 -53.47
C SER A 163 17.76 -31.95 -52.91
N GLY A 164 17.20 -33.05 -52.37
CA GLY A 164 17.92 -34.33 -52.22
C GLY A 164 17.42 -35.31 -51.13
N ARG A 165 16.44 -36.19 -51.47
CA ARG A 165 16.36 -37.68 -51.26
C ARG A 165 17.07 -38.26 -50.00
N SER A 166 16.56 -39.12 -49.10
CA SER A 166 15.44 -40.09 -48.97
C SER A 166 15.43 -40.67 -47.51
N PRO A 167 14.50 -41.57 -47.11
CA PRO A 167 14.02 -41.73 -45.72
C PRO A 167 14.59 -42.95 -44.96
N ALA A 168 14.45 -42.97 -43.62
CA ALA A 168 14.49 -44.20 -42.83
C ALA A 168 13.66 -44.11 -41.53
N VAL A 169 12.91 -45.19 -41.31
CA VAL A 169 12.02 -45.55 -40.20
C VAL A 169 12.82 -45.86 -38.92
N GLY A 170 12.25 -45.57 -37.74
CA GLY A 170 12.79 -46.05 -36.47
C GLY A 170 11.86 -45.80 -35.29
N THR A 171 10.98 -46.75 -35.02
CA THR A 171 10.24 -46.93 -33.76
C THR A 171 11.20 -47.32 -32.62
N LYS A 172 11.00 -46.80 -31.41
CA LYS A 172 11.09 -47.54 -30.12
C LYS A 172 10.73 -46.68 -28.89
N LYS A 173 10.12 -47.38 -27.93
CA LYS A 173 9.54 -46.98 -26.63
C LYS A 173 10.59 -46.84 -25.51
N SER A 174 10.27 -46.03 -24.49
CA SER A 174 10.44 -46.31 -23.03
C SER A 174 9.76 -45.16 -22.24
N LYS A 175 8.68 -45.36 -21.46
CA LYS A 175 8.58 -45.96 -20.09
C LYS A 175 9.09 -44.93 -19.04
N SER A 176 8.17 -44.15 -18.44
CA SER A 176 7.52 -44.28 -17.11
C SER A 176 8.47 -44.09 -15.92
N ASP A 177 8.07 -43.25 -14.96
CA ASP A 177 8.32 -43.21 -13.49
C ASP A 177 7.89 -41.77 -13.08
N ASP A 178 6.76 -41.49 -12.43
CA ASP A 178 6.13 -41.96 -11.16
C ASP A 178 6.87 -41.50 -9.89
N ALA A 179 6.10 -40.83 -9.00
CA ALA A 179 6.34 -40.45 -7.60
C ALA A 179 7.57 -39.55 -7.29
N ASP A 180 7.58 -38.60 -6.35
CA ASP A 180 6.92 -38.54 -5.04
C ASP A 180 6.48 -37.10 -4.68
N ASP A 181 5.28 -37.05 -4.12
CA ASP A 181 4.69 -36.03 -3.27
C ASP A 181 5.14 -36.34 -1.83
N GLU A 182 5.76 -35.40 -1.13
CA GLU A 182 5.70 -35.37 0.34
C GLU A 182 6.07 -33.97 0.83
N GLY A 183 5.06 -33.29 1.39
CA GLY A 183 5.20 -32.03 2.09
C GLY A 183 5.78 -32.25 3.48
N ASP A 184 6.85 -31.52 3.80
CA ASP A 184 7.41 -31.46 5.15
C ASP A 184 6.43 -30.74 6.10
N ASP A 185 5.72 -31.53 6.90
CA ASP A 185 4.96 -31.10 8.07
C ASP A 185 5.94 -30.71 9.20
N LEU A 186 6.12 -29.40 9.38
CA LEU A 186 7.04 -28.79 10.34
C LEU A 186 6.51 -28.73 11.79
N THR A 187 5.47 -29.48 12.13
CA THR A 187 4.84 -29.42 13.47
C THR A 187 5.41 -30.40 14.49
N LYS A 188 6.48 -31.15 14.14
CA LYS A 188 6.96 -32.28 14.95
C LYS A 188 7.65 -31.92 16.28
N ASP A 189 7.99 -30.65 16.54
CA ASP A 189 8.79 -30.28 17.71
C ASP A 189 8.14 -29.27 18.67
N MET A 190 6.81 -29.11 18.68
CA MET A 190 6.14 -28.40 19.78
C MET A 190 5.66 -29.38 20.86
N ALA A 191 6.37 -29.39 22.00
CA ALA A 191 5.94 -30.08 23.20
C ALA A 191 4.64 -29.46 23.77
N GLU A 192 3.69 -30.30 24.15
CA GLU A 192 2.39 -29.91 24.71
C GLU A 192 2.53 -29.23 26.10
N PRO A 193 1.70 -28.21 26.41
CA PRO A 193 1.66 -27.64 27.74
C PRO A 193 0.96 -28.58 28.73
N VAL A 194 1.58 -28.76 29.90
CA VAL A 194 1.11 -29.61 31.01
C VAL A 194 0.03 -28.86 31.81
N PRO A 195 -1.04 -29.55 32.31
CA PRO A 195 -2.25 -28.93 32.88
C PRO A 195 -2.08 -28.12 34.16
#